data_AF-A0A432GAB2-F1
#
_entry.id   AF-A0A432GAB2-F1
#
_cell.length_a   1.000
_cell.length_b   1.000
_cell.length_c   1.000
_cell.angle_alpha   90.00
_cell.angle_beta   90.00
_cell.angle_gamma   90.00
#
_symmetry.space_group_name_H-M   'P 1'
#
loop_
_entity.id
_entity.type
_entity.pdbx_description
1 polymer ?
#
loop_
_entity_poly.entity_id
_entity_poly.type
_entity_poly.pdbx_seq_one_letter_code
_entity_poly.pdbx_strand_id
1 'polypeptide(L)'
;DELEQLPTDSAFWVLDAENRFAPQMLELLASRGVKMTADSVTLDGQNHALADNSLVLATRTSVPVGLALSTSNRAIAALARKLPHYGKYGYLLFEGDGAVNLVKGQWPAGARALSVVLVQDQTLPPLQPADHPPLARFGETAGQQDQANR
;
A
#
# COMPACT_ATOMS: atom_id res chain seq x y z
N ASP A 1 11.13 26.91 -0.24
CA ASP A 1 9.75 26.40 -0.22
C ASP A 1 9.66 25.17 0.66
N GLU A 2 8.64 25.18 1.53
CA GLU A 2 8.36 24.12 2.49
C GLU A 2 7.04 23.44 2.08
N LEU A 3 6.97 22.11 2.17
CA LEU A 3 5.80 21.34 1.74
C LEU A 3 4.67 21.43 2.77
N GLU A 4 3.52 22.01 2.47
CA GLU A 4 2.40 22.08 3.44
C GLU A 4 1.58 20.78 3.51
N GLN A 5 1.63 19.94 2.46
CA GLN A 5 0.83 18.73 2.32
C GLN A 5 1.62 17.61 1.66
N LEU A 6 1.22 16.36 1.91
CA LEU A 6 1.77 15.21 1.19
C LEU A 6 1.43 15.30 -0.31
N PRO A 7 2.41 15.07 -1.21
CA PRO A 7 2.13 15.01 -2.64
C PRO A 7 1.12 13.91 -2.99
N THR A 8 0.33 14.11 -4.04
CA THR A 8 -0.70 13.13 -4.48
C THR A 8 -0.41 12.52 -5.85
N ASP A 9 0.55 13.08 -6.57
CA ASP A 9 0.89 12.78 -7.97
C ASP A 9 2.34 12.31 -8.16
N SER A 10 3.12 12.25 -7.09
CA SER A 10 4.53 11.86 -7.12
C SER A 10 4.89 10.91 -5.98
N ALA A 11 5.85 10.03 -6.25
CA ALA A 11 6.34 9.08 -5.26
C ALA A 11 7.16 9.80 -4.19
N PHE A 12 6.98 9.43 -2.92
CA PHE A 12 7.73 10.01 -1.81
C PHE A 12 8.00 9.01 -0.69
N TRP A 13 8.97 9.36 0.15
CA TRP A 13 9.26 8.70 1.42
C TRP A 13 9.09 9.70 2.56
N VAL A 14 8.40 9.28 3.61
CA VAL A 14 8.44 9.90 4.92
C VAL A 14 9.52 9.17 5.73
N LEU A 15 10.46 9.93 6.27
CA LEU A 15 11.57 9.39 7.05
C LEU A 15 11.40 9.84 8.49
N ASP A 16 11.42 8.86 9.39
CA ASP A 16 11.29 8.98 10.84
C ASP A 16 9.92 9.38 11.40
N ALA A 17 9.75 9.15 12.70
CA ALA A 17 8.49 9.39 13.43
C ALA A 17 8.28 10.88 13.72
N GLU A 18 9.36 11.65 13.83
CA GLU A 18 9.38 13.09 14.07
C GLU A 18 8.99 13.90 12.82
N ASN A 19 8.90 13.24 11.66
CA ASN A 19 8.41 13.90 10.46
C ASN A 19 6.96 14.34 10.64
N ARG A 20 6.66 15.62 10.35
CA ARG A 20 5.30 16.17 10.48
C ARG A 20 4.23 15.39 9.71
N PHE A 21 4.62 14.67 8.66
CA PHE A 21 3.70 13.86 7.84
C PHE A 21 3.61 12.39 8.28
N ALA A 22 4.42 11.95 9.25
CA ALA A 22 4.36 10.58 9.76
C ALA A 22 2.95 10.20 10.27
N PRO A 23 2.22 11.05 11.03
CA PRO A 23 0.85 10.73 11.46
C PRO A 23 -0.09 10.49 10.29
N GLN A 24 -0.06 11.34 9.27
CA GLN A 24 -0.89 11.21 8.06
C GLN A 24 -0.55 9.92 7.29
N MET A 25 0.74 9.57 7.20
CA MET A 25 1.19 8.34 6.55
C MET A 25 0.75 7.09 7.34
N LEU A 26 0.78 7.12 8.67
CA LEU A 26 0.30 6.04 9.52
C LEU A 26 -1.22 5.85 9.40
N GLU A 27 -1.99 6.93 9.29
CA GLU A 27 -3.44 6.86 9.06
C GLU A 27 -3.76 6.17 7.72
N LEU A 28 -3.03 6.51 6.65
CA LEU A 28 -3.15 5.81 5.36
C LEU A 28 -2.87 4.31 5.51
N LEU A 29 -1.85 3.94 6.28
CA LEU A 29 -1.43 2.56 6.52
C LEU A 29 -2.35 1.81 7.49
N ALA A 30 -3.11 2.49 8.33
CA ALA A 30 -4.08 1.87 9.24
C ALA A 30 -5.15 1.09 8.47
N SER A 31 -5.54 1.56 7.28
CA SER A 31 -6.44 0.84 6.35
C SER A 31 -5.89 -0.52 5.88
N ARG A 32 -4.57 -0.74 6.00
CA ARG A 32 -3.88 -1.99 5.71
C ARG A 32 -3.73 -2.91 6.92
N GLY A 33 -4.34 -2.54 8.06
CA GLY A 33 -4.25 -3.29 9.31
C GLY A 33 -3.03 -2.95 10.17
N VAL A 34 -2.25 -1.94 9.79
CA VAL A 34 -1.13 -1.45 10.62
C VAL A 34 -1.69 -0.74 11.84
N LYS A 35 -1.20 -1.11 13.02
CA LYS A 35 -1.46 -0.39 14.27
C LYS A 35 -0.11 -0.11 14.91
N MET A 36 0.16 1.15 15.24
CA MET A 36 1.46 1.55 15.78
C MET A 36 1.28 2.34 17.07
N THR A 37 2.12 2.03 18.05
CA THR A 37 2.33 2.82 19.27
C THR A 37 3.77 3.32 19.28
N ALA A 38 4.18 4.03 20.33
CA ALA A 38 5.58 4.45 20.47
C ALA A 38 6.56 3.25 20.48
N ASP A 39 6.15 2.13 21.10
CA ASP A 39 7.06 1.00 21.37
C ASP A 39 6.80 -0.22 20.49
N SER A 40 5.71 -0.25 19.73
CA SER A 40 5.32 -1.45 18.99
C SER A 40 4.54 -1.19 17.71
N VAL A 41 4.60 -2.17 16.80
CA VAL A 41 3.83 -2.18 15.57
C VAL A 41 3.17 -3.55 15.37
N THR A 42 1.89 -3.52 15.02
CA THR A 42 1.15 -4.69 14.55
C THR A 42 1.26 -4.80 13.03
N LEU A 43 1.82 -5.91 12.56
CA LEU A 43 1.93 -6.28 11.14
C LEU A 43 1.32 -7.66 10.97
N ASP A 44 0.39 -7.81 10.01
CA ASP A 44 -0.29 -9.10 9.76
C ASP A 44 -0.90 -9.75 11.01
N GLY A 45 -1.46 -8.91 11.90
CA GLY A 45 -2.05 -9.36 13.17
C GLY A 45 -1.03 -9.75 14.25
N GLN A 46 0.27 -9.72 13.97
CA GLN A 46 1.35 -9.99 14.93
C GLN A 46 1.93 -8.68 15.45
N ASN A 47 2.15 -8.59 16.77
CA ASN A 47 2.75 -7.42 17.40
C ASN A 47 4.27 -7.58 17.51
N HIS A 48 5.01 -6.51 17.19
CA HIS A 48 6.47 -6.48 17.22
C HIS A 48 6.96 -5.23 17.95
N ALA A 49 8.04 -5.34 18.73
CA ALA A 49 8.67 -4.21 19.39
C ALA A 49 9.43 -3.32 18.38
N LEU A 50 9.48 -2.01 18.63
CA LEU A 50 10.21 -1.02 17.82
C LEU A 50 11.53 -0.57 18.43
N ALA A 51 11.78 -0.83 19.73
CA ALA A 51 12.95 -0.31 20.46
C ALA A 51 14.30 -0.53 19.73
N ASP A 52 14.54 -1.75 19.25
CA ASP A 52 15.76 -2.11 18.51
C ASP A 52 15.47 -2.45 17.03
N ASN A 53 14.25 -2.17 16.57
CA ASN A 53 13.81 -2.54 15.22
C ASN A 53 13.44 -1.34 14.35
N SER A 54 14.11 -1.24 13.20
CA SER A 54 13.73 -0.34 12.12
C SER A 54 12.54 -0.90 11.34
N LEU A 55 11.57 -0.03 11.05
CA LEU A 55 10.33 -0.36 10.37
C LEU A 55 10.30 0.30 8.99
N VAL A 56 9.95 -0.47 7.96
CA VAL A 56 9.70 0.08 6.62
C VAL A 56 8.33 -0.37 6.14
N LEU A 57 7.49 0.60 5.81
CA LEU A 57 6.14 0.40 5.29
C LEU A 57 6.05 1.08 3.93
N ALA A 58 5.61 0.36 2.91
CA ALA A 58 5.44 0.88 1.56
C ALA A 58 4.06 0.48 1.04
N THR A 59 3.30 1.43 0.53
CA THR A 59 1.98 1.19 -0.05
C THR A 59 1.84 1.96 -1.36
N ARG A 60 0.70 1.80 -2.02
CA ARG A 60 0.37 2.54 -3.23
C ARG A 60 -1.00 3.17 -3.07
N THR A 61 -1.07 4.46 -3.35
CA THR A 61 -2.30 5.21 -3.59
C THR A 61 -2.55 5.23 -5.12
N SER A 62 -2.53 6.40 -5.76
CA SER A 62 -2.22 6.58 -7.19
C SER A 62 -0.74 6.34 -7.48
N VAL A 63 0.14 6.65 -6.52
CA VAL A 63 1.60 6.60 -6.63
C VAL A 63 2.20 5.76 -5.48
N PRO A 64 3.43 5.23 -5.64
CA PRO A 64 4.08 4.50 -4.56
C PRO A 64 4.55 5.47 -3.47
N VAL A 65 4.25 5.15 -2.23
CA VAL A 65 4.54 5.98 -1.05
C VAL A 65 5.07 5.10 0.08
N GLY A 66 5.95 5.64 0.92
CA GLY A 66 6.55 4.86 2.00
C GLY A 66 6.86 5.64 3.27
N LEU A 67 6.96 4.92 4.37
CA LEU A 67 7.44 5.35 5.67
C LEU A 67 8.63 4.48 6.07
N ALA A 68 9.72 5.09 6.51
CA ALA A 68 10.85 4.38 7.09
C ALA A 68 11.20 4.98 8.46
N LEU A 69 11.12 4.16 9.50
CA LEU A 69 11.56 4.47 10.86
C LEU A 69 12.86 3.73 11.12
N SER A 70 13.85 4.40 11.67
CA SER A 70 15.16 3.81 11.92
C SER A 70 15.56 3.96 13.38
N THR A 71 16.17 2.92 13.94
CA THR A 71 16.65 2.95 15.33
C THR A 71 17.96 3.72 15.50
N SER A 72 18.70 3.92 14.41
CA SER A 72 19.97 4.66 14.42
C SER A 72 20.36 5.18 13.04
N ASN A 73 21.33 6.10 13.00
CA ASN A 73 21.94 6.59 11.76
C ASN A 73 22.64 5.46 10.97
N ARG A 74 23.20 4.46 11.66
CA ARG A 74 23.85 3.31 11.01
C ARG A 74 22.81 2.41 10.36
N ALA A 75 21.68 2.19 11.02
CA ALA A 75 20.56 1.47 10.45
C ALA A 75 20.01 2.15 9.19
N ILE A 76 19.94 3.49 9.12
CA ILE A 76 19.52 4.22 7.89
C ILE A 76 20.40 3.83 6.69
N ALA A 77 21.73 3.88 6.87
CA ALA A 77 22.66 3.50 5.81
C ALA A 77 22.51 2.03 5.39
N ALA A 78 22.26 1.13 6.35
CA ALA A 78 22.00 -0.27 6.08
C ALA A 78 20.68 -0.48 5.31
N LEU A 79 19.61 0.22 5.69
CA LEU A 79 18.31 0.21 5.01
C LEU A 79 18.44 0.69 3.57
N ALA A 80 19.07 1.84 3.33
CA ALA A 80 19.21 2.42 2.00
C ALA A 80 19.88 1.46 0.99
N ARG A 81 20.87 0.66 1.44
CA ARG A 81 21.51 -0.37 0.60
C ARG A 81 20.63 -1.59 0.39
N LYS A 82 19.82 -1.98 1.37
CA LYS A 82 19.02 -3.20 1.33
C LYS A 82 17.71 -3.03 0.56
N LEU A 83 17.02 -1.92 0.77
CA LEU A 83 15.67 -1.67 0.24
C LEU A 83 15.48 -1.84 -1.27
N PRO A 84 16.46 -1.52 -2.16
CA PRO A 84 16.33 -1.79 -3.59
C PRO A 84 16.00 -3.25 -3.93
N HIS A 85 16.39 -4.20 -3.06
CA HIS A 85 16.13 -5.63 -3.25
C HIS A 85 14.80 -6.11 -2.64
N TYR A 86 14.11 -5.27 -1.86
CA TYR A 86 12.88 -5.61 -1.15
C TYR A 86 11.61 -5.03 -1.81
N GLY A 87 11.69 -4.57 -3.05
CA GLY A 87 10.59 -3.86 -3.73
C GLY A 87 9.26 -4.62 -3.89
N LYS A 88 9.22 -5.94 -3.64
CA LYS A 88 7.98 -6.71 -3.64
C LYS A 88 7.20 -6.66 -2.31
N TYR A 89 7.82 -6.20 -1.23
CA TYR A 89 7.24 -6.24 0.11
C TYR A 89 6.55 -4.93 0.46
N GLY A 90 5.40 -5.04 1.14
CA GLY A 90 4.65 -3.89 1.65
C GLY A 90 5.06 -3.48 3.05
N TYR A 91 5.59 -4.41 3.85
CA TYR A 91 6.11 -4.13 5.18
C TYR A 91 7.35 -4.97 5.47
N LEU A 92 8.28 -4.37 6.21
CA LEU A 92 9.55 -4.95 6.61
C LEU A 92 9.88 -4.51 8.04
N LEU A 93 10.43 -5.42 8.83
CA LEU A 93 11.03 -5.12 10.12
C LEU A 93 12.48 -5.58 10.11
N PHE A 94 13.37 -4.74 10.61
CA PHE A 94 14.79 -4.99 10.62
C PHE A 94 15.39 -4.75 12.00
N GLU A 95 16.20 -5.68 12.50
CA GLU A 95 16.88 -5.58 13.79
C GLU A 95 18.24 -4.87 13.66
N GLY A 96 18.46 -3.93 14.58
CA GLY A 96 19.75 -3.29 14.85
C GLY A 96 20.38 -2.53 13.68
N ASP A 97 21.60 -2.04 13.92
CA ASP A 97 22.37 -1.22 12.98
C ASP A 97 22.67 -1.91 11.64
N GLY A 98 22.72 -3.25 11.64
CA GLY A 98 22.93 -4.05 10.44
C GLY A 98 21.69 -4.17 9.56
N ALA A 99 20.52 -3.72 10.04
CA ALA A 99 19.21 -3.94 9.46
C ALA A 99 18.99 -5.43 9.10
N VAL A 100 19.10 -6.33 10.07
CA VAL A 100 18.87 -7.78 9.87
C VAL A 100 17.37 -8.02 9.69
N ASN A 101 16.93 -8.63 8.59
CA ASN A 101 15.49 -8.77 8.33
C ASN A 101 14.84 -9.76 9.31
N LEU A 102 13.88 -9.30 10.09
CA LEU A 102 13.08 -10.11 11.00
C LEU A 102 11.73 -10.49 10.38
N VAL A 103 11.04 -9.49 9.82
CA VAL A 103 9.70 -9.64 9.27
C VAL A 103 9.70 -9.10 7.84
N LYS A 104 8.96 -9.77 6.96
CA LYS A 104 8.67 -9.29 5.62
C LYS A 104 7.33 -9.83 5.16
N GLY A 105 6.55 -8.99 4.51
CA GLY A 105 5.32 -9.46 3.91
C GLY A 105 4.72 -8.46 2.93
N GLN A 106 3.61 -8.86 2.34
CA GLN A 106 2.90 -8.09 1.33
C GLN A 106 1.52 -7.73 1.88
N TRP A 107 1.01 -6.58 1.48
CA TRP A 107 -0.38 -6.27 1.76
C TRP A 107 -1.29 -7.23 1.01
N PRO A 108 -2.36 -7.74 1.63
CA PRO A 108 -3.37 -8.51 0.92
C PRO A 108 -3.86 -7.74 -0.31
N ALA A 109 -4.11 -8.46 -1.40
CA ALA A 109 -4.82 -7.88 -2.52
C ALA A 109 -6.20 -7.43 -2.01
N GLY A 110 -6.45 -6.12 -2.03
CA GLY A 110 -7.75 -5.59 -1.63
C GLY A 110 -8.87 -6.20 -2.48
N ALA A 111 -10.07 -6.27 -1.92
CA ALA A 111 -11.24 -6.74 -2.67
C ALA A 111 -11.41 -5.86 -3.92
N ARG A 112 -11.26 -6.47 -5.09
CA ARG A 112 -11.57 -5.86 -6.38
C ARG A 112 -12.64 -6.70 -7.06
N ALA A 113 -13.37 -6.09 -7.98
CA ALA A 113 -14.42 -6.78 -8.74
C ALA A 113 -13.93 -8.08 -9.42
N LEU A 114 -12.62 -8.19 -9.68
CA LEU A 114 -11.98 -9.33 -10.32
C LEU A 114 -11.05 -10.12 -9.39
N SER A 115 -11.16 -9.96 -8.07
CA SER A 115 -10.36 -10.68 -7.08
C SER A 115 -11.22 -11.61 -6.25
N VAL A 116 -10.81 -12.87 -6.11
CA VAL A 116 -11.39 -13.82 -5.14
C VAL A 116 -10.29 -14.34 -4.23
N VAL A 117 -10.57 -14.40 -2.92
CA VAL A 117 -9.66 -15.00 -1.94
C VAL A 117 -9.97 -16.49 -1.86
N LEU A 118 -8.97 -17.33 -2.15
CA LEU A 118 -9.08 -18.77 -1.95
C LEU A 118 -8.61 -19.08 -0.52
N VAL A 119 -9.52 -19.56 0.31
CA VAL A 119 -9.21 -20.08 1.63
C VAL A 119 -9.20 -21.60 1.53
N GLN A 120 -8.13 -22.21 2.04
CA GLN A 120 -8.02 -23.66 2.08
C GLN A 120 -9.19 -24.24 2.89
N ASP A 121 -9.78 -25.33 2.40
CA ASP A 121 -10.93 -26.03 3.00
C ASP A 121 -12.25 -25.25 3.01
N GLN A 122 -12.38 -24.20 2.19
CA GLN A 122 -13.67 -23.54 1.93
C GLN A 122 -14.15 -23.79 0.50
N THR A 123 -15.39 -24.26 0.35
CA THR A 123 -16.07 -24.35 -0.95
C THR A 123 -16.60 -22.97 -1.34
N LEU A 124 -16.05 -22.38 -2.39
CA LEU A 124 -16.55 -21.14 -2.95
C LEU A 124 -17.73 -21.40 -3.89
N PRO A 125 -18.77 -20.54 -3.89
CA PRO A 125 -19.79 -20.61 -4.93
C PRO A 125 -19.15 -20.38 -6.31
N PRO A 126 -19.74 -20.92 -7.40
CA PRO A 126 -19.24 -20.68 -8.75
C PRO A 126 -19.08 -19.19 -9.04
N LEU A 127 -17.92 -18.78 -9.53
CA LEU A 127 -17.67 -17.40 -9.94
C LEU A 127 -18.61 -17.05 -11.10
N GLN A 128 -19.54 -16.14 -10.85
CA GLN A 128 -20.36 -15.51 -11.88
C GLN A 128 -19.72 -14.16 -12.22
N PRO A 129 -19.15 -13.99 -13.43
CA PRO A 129 -18.73 -12.67 -13.88
C PRO A 129 -19.95 -11.74 -13.86
N ALA A 130 -19.75 -10.48 -13.47
CA ALA A 130 -20.80 -9.49 -13.56
C ALA A 130 -21.25 -9.37 -15.03
N ASP A 131 -22.56 -9.38 -15.24
CA ASP A 131 -23.15 -9.34 -16.58
C ASP A 131 -22.98 -7.91 -17.13
N HIS A 132 -21.92 -7.70 -17.91
CA HIS A 132 -21.60 -6.41 -18.51
C HIS A 132 -22.14 -6.35 -19.94
N PRO A 133 -22.79 -5.25 -20.35
CA PRO A 133 -23.19 -5.10 -21.75
C PRO A 133 -21.93 -5.17 -22.65
N PRO A 134 -22.02 -5.83 -23.81
CA PRO A 134 -20.88 -5.95 -24.72
C PRO A 134 -20.38 -4.56 -25.14
N LEU A 135 -19.06 -4.39 -25.19
CA LEU A 135 -18.40 -3.12 -25.55
C LEU A 135 -18.81 -2.56 -26.93
N ALA A 136 -19.41 -3.38 -27.80
CA ALA A 136 -19.72 -3.06 -29.18
C ALA A 136 -20.81 -2.00 -29.41
N ARG A 137 -21.39 -1.37 -28.37
CA ARG A 137 -22.45 -0.36 -28.53
C ARG A 137 -21.99 1.11 -28.49
N PHE A 138 -20.68 1.40 -28.43
CA PHE A 138 -20.19 2.76 -28.67
C PHE A 138 -20.10 3.05 -30.17
N GLY A 139 -21.25 3.34 -30.82
CA GLY A 139 -21.26 3.74 -32.23
C GLY A 139 -22.63 4.00 -32.86
N GLU A 140 -23.73 3.50 -32.30
CA GLU A 140 -25.05 3.55 -32.95
C GLU A 140 -26.04 4.47 -32.24
N THR A 141 -25.71 5.76 -32.07
CA THR A 141 -26.73 6.81 -31.90
C THR A 141 -26.17 8.17 -32.34
N ALA A 142 -26.03 8.37 -33.64
CA ALA A 142 -25.99 9.70 -34.25
C ALA A 142 -26.45 9.61 -35.71
N GLY A 143 -27.78 9.60 -35.91
CA GLY A 143 -28.33 9.79 -37.25
C GLY A 143 -29.64 9.08 -37.50
N GLN A 144 -30.75 9.63 -36.98
CA GLN A 144 -32.05 9.64 -37.68
C GLN A 144 -33.09 10.37 -36.84
N GLN A 145 -33.12 11.69 -36.96
CA GLN A 145 -34.30 12.53 -36.75
C GLN A 145 -34.17 13.74 -37.68
N ASP A 146 -34.23 13.48 -38.99
CA ASP A 146 -34.54 14.54 -39.96
C ASP A 146 -35.20 13.92 -41.20
N GLN A 147 -36.47 13.55 -41.06
CA GLN A 147 -37.39 13.32 -42.18
C GLN A 147 -38.83 13.20 -41.65
N ALA A 148 -39.41 14.33 -41.29
CA ALA A 148 -40.85 14.51 -41.18
C ALA A 148 -41.20 15.93 -41.64
N ASN A 149 -41.03 16.19 -42.94
CA ASN A 149 -41.76 17.26 -43.62
C ASN A 149 -42.02 16.86 -45.08
N ARG A 150 -43.18 16.23 -45.30
CA ARG A 150 -43.96 16.28 -46.54
C ARG A 150 -45.43 16.11 -46.20
#